data_AF-A0A0M1JV90-F1
#
_entry.id   AF-A0A0M1JV90-F1
#
_cell.length_a   1.000
_cell.length_b   1.000
_cell.length_c   1.000
_cell.angle_alpha   90.00
_cell.angle_beta   90.00
_cell.angle_gamma   90.00
#
_symmetry.space_group_name_H-M   'P 1'
#
loop_
_entity.id
_entity.type
_entity.pdbx_description
1 polymer ?
#
loop_
_entity_poly.entity_id
_entity_poly.type
_entity_poly.pdbx_seq_one_letter_code
_entity_poly.pdbx_strand_id
1 'polypeptide(L)'
;MCSGKNSQCGNQQFQDIQALQKRFMSQVSHELRTPLTKILSCAELMELSYQQWSDEKKLKYLGVIQKAALELREILNHNDFQENLKDFTEENFPNNP
;
A
#
# COMPACT_ATOMS: atom_id res chain seq x y z
N MET A 1 -27.86 -12.72 -37.72
CA MET A 1 -27.59 -11.40 -37.10
C MET A 1 -27.16 -11.61 -35.65
N CYS A 2 -25.85 -11.63 -35.40
CA CYS A 2 -25.24 -11.50 -34.08
C CYS A 2 -23.89 -10.78 -34.29
N SER A 3 -23.96 -9.50 -34.67
CA SER A 3 -22.76 -8.69 -34.93
C SER A 3 -22.44 -7.70 -33.80
N GLY A 4 -23.09 -7.83 -32.63
CA GLY A 4 -22.96 -6.87 -31.52
C GLY A 4 -22.45 -7.44 -30.19
N LYS A 5 -22.22 -8.75 -30.06
CA LYS A 5 -21.88 -9.38 -28.77
C LYS A 5 -20.38 -9.31 -28.41
N ASN A 6 -19.49 -9.19 -29.39
CA ASN A 6 -18.04 -9.22 -29.15
C ASN A 6 -17.53 -7.94 -28.47
N SER A 7 -18.11 -6.77 -28.79
CA SER A 7 -17.67 -5.48 -28.21
C SER A 7 -18.15 -5.27 -26.77
N GLN A 8 -19.32 -5.81 -26.38
CA GLN A 8 -19.84 -5.69 -25.01
C GLN A 8 -19.10 -6.59 -24.01
N CYS A 9 -18.73 -7.81 -24.42
CA CYS A 9 -18.01 -8.74 -23.56
C CYS A 9 -16.59 -8.24 -23.23
N GLY A 10 -15.87 -7.68 -24.21
CA GLY A 10 -14.55 -7.10 -23.99
C GLY A 10 -14.59 -5.91 -23.02
N ASN A 11 -15.60 -5.06 -23.11
CA ASN A 11 -15.79 -3.95 -22.17
C ASN A 11 -16.12 -4.44 -20.75
N GLN A 12 -16.90 -5.52 -20.59
CA GLN A 12 -17.19 -6.09 -19.28
C GLN A 12 -15.94 -6.68 -18.62
N GLN A 13 -15.14 -7.46 -19.37
CA GLN A 13 -13.89 -8.03 -18.86
C GLN A 13 -12.91 -6.95 -18.39
N PHE A 14 -12.81 -5.85 -19.14
CA PHE A 14 -11.96 -4.71 -18.78
C PHE A 14 -12.43 -4.03 -17.49
N GLN A 15 -13.73 -3.80 -17.34
CA GLN A 15 -14.31 -3.23 -16.12
C GLN A 15 -14.10 -4.13 -14.88
N ASP A 16 -14.17 -5.44 -15.06
CA ASP A 16 -13.91 -6.41 -13.98
C ASP A 16 -12.45 -6.36 -13.51
N ILE A 17 -11.50 -6.23 -14.45
CA ILE A 17 -10.07 -6.06 -14.15
C ILE A 17 -9.84 -4.76 -13.39
N GLN A 18 -10.40 -3.64 -13.85
CA GLN A 18 -10.30 -2.36 -13.12
C GLN A 18 -10.86 -2.43 -11.70
N ALA A 19 -12.00 -3.11 -11.52
CA ALA A 19 -12.60 -3.27 -10.20
C ALA A 19 -11.70 -4.10 -9.27
N LEU A 20 -11.02 -5.12 -9.81
CA LEU A 20 -10.04 -5.91 -9.07
C LEU A 20 -8.83 -5.07 -8.64
N GLN A 21 -8.28 -4.27 -9.54
CA GLN A 21 -7.16 -3.36 -9.25
C GLN A 21 -7.50 -2.34 -8.16
N LYS A 22 -8.68 -1.71 -8.24
CA LYS A 22 -9.15 -0.75 -7.23
C LYS A 22 -9.27 -1.40 -5.85
N ARG A 23 -9.79 -2.62 -5.78
CA ARG A 23 -9.90 -3.38 -4.52
C ARG A 23 -8.53 -3.73 -3.96
N PHE A 24 -7.61 -4.17 -4.81
CA PHE A 24 -6.24 -4.46 -4.42
C PHE A 24 -5.52 -3.22 -3.85
N MET A 25 -5.60 -2.07 -4.53
CA MET A 25 -5.02 -0.81 -4.05
C MET A 25 -5.62 -0.35 -2.71
N SER A 26 -6.92 -0.52 -2.52
CA SER A 26 -7.57 -0.26 -1.23
C SER A 26 -6.99 -1.18 -0.15
N GLN A 27 -6.88 -2.48 -0.42
CA GLN A 27 -6.33 -3.45 0.52
C GLN A 27 -4.88 -3.12 0.90
N VAL A 28 -4.01 -2.86 -0.08
CA VAL A 28 -2.62 -2.46 0.20
C VAL A 28 -2.57 -1.18 1.02
N SER A 29 -3.39 -0.18 0.70
CA SER A 29 -3.49 1.05 1.50
C SER A 29 -3.86 0.77 2.96
N HIS A 30 -4.78 -0.16 3.20
CA HIS A 30 -5.14 -0.59 4.54
C HIS A 30 -3.99 -1.30 5.26
N GLU A 31 -3.29 -2.18 4.56
CA GLU A 31 -2.14 -2.91 5.09
C GLU A 31 -0.95 -1.99 5.40
N LEU A 32 -0.76 -0.90 4.64
CA LEU A 32 0.26 0.12 4.90
C LEU A 32 -0.05 1.01 6.12
N ARG A 33 -1.33 1.27 6.41
CA ARG A 33 -1.73 2.11 7.56
C ARG A 33 -1.28 1.50 8.88
N THR A 34 -1.42 0.19 9.06
CA THR A 34 -1.06 -0.50 10.31
C THR A 34 0.42 -0.31 10.72
N PRO A 35 1.43 -0.66 9.90
CA PRO A 35 2.83 -0.44 10.24
C PRO A 35 3.16 1.05 10.39
N LEU A 36 2.54 1.92 9.60
CA LEU A 36 2.72 3.37 9.73
C LEU A 36 2.23 3.90 11.08
N THR A 37 1.02 3.54 11.50
CA THR A 37 0.48 3.88 12.82
C THR A 37 1.39 3.40 13.93
N LYS A 38 1.92 2.18 13.81
CA LYS A 38 2.83 1.59 14.80
C LYS A 38 4.14 2.38 14.92
N ILE A 39 4.73 2.81 13.80
CA ILE A 39 5.93 3.67 13.78
C ILE A 39 5.63 4.99 14.51
N LEU A 40 4.55 5.66 14.12
CA LEU A 40 4.18 6.97 14.68
C LEU A 40 3.91 6.89 16.19
N SER A 41 3.09 5.93 16.63
CA SER A 41 2.80 5.77 18.05
C SER A 41 4.04 5.41 18.86
N CYS A 42 4.96 4.60 18.32
CA CYS A 42 6.21 4.30 19.02
C CYS A 42 7.12 5.52 19.11
N ALA A 43 7.22 6.31 18.04
CA ALA A 43 8.00 7.53 18.02
C ALA A 43 7.45 8.57 19.01
N GLU A 44 6.13 8.77 19.03
CA GLU A 44 5.44 9.67 19.97
C GLU A 44 5.66 9.24 21.43
N LEU A 45 5.50 7.96 21.74
CA LEU A 45 5.76 7.44 23.09
C LEU A 45 7.22 7.59 23.51
N MET A 46 8.15 7.37 22.58
CA MET A 46 9.57 7.57 22.83
C MET A 46 9.88 9.04 23.10
N GLU A 47 9.31 9.98 22.34
CA GLU A 47 9.48 11.42 22.56
C GLU A 47 8.97 11.85 23.94
N LEU A 48 7.75 11.45 24.30
CA LEU A 48 7.11 11.84 25.55
C LEU A 48 7.83 11.31 26.81
N SER A 49 8.51 10.18 26.72
CA SER A 49 9.10 9.49 27.88
C SER A 49 10.59 9.18 27.75
N TYR A 50 11.28 9.82 26.79
CA TYR A 50 12.65 9.46 26.42
C TYR A 50 13.61 9.44 27.62
N GLN A 51 13.58 10.48 28.45
CA GLN A 51 14.47 10.62 29.60
C GLN A 51 14.17 9.64 30.74
N GLN A 52 12.92 9.18 30.84
CA GLN A 52 12.45 8.34 31.95
C GLN A 52 12.64 6.84 31.67
N TRP A 53 12.86 6.47 30.41
CA TRP A 53 13.01 5.08 30.01
C TRP A 53 14.45 4.59 30.17
N SER A 54 14.57 3.32 30.59
CA SER A 54 15.84 2.60 30.53
C SER A 54 16.29 2.43 29.08
N ASP A 55 17.59 2.28 28.88
CA ASP A 55 18.16 2.08 27.54
C ASP A 55 17.65 0.79 26.89
N GLU A 56 17.39 -0.25 27.69
CA GLU A 56 16.73 -1.47 27.22
C GLU A 56 15.33 -1.19 26.64
N LYS A 57 14.54 -0.36 27.31
CA LYS A 57 13.20 0.00 26.83
C LYS A 57 13.26 0.86 25.57
N LYS A 58 14.20 1.81 25.49
CA LYS A 58 14.46 2.59 24.26
C LYS A 58 14.82 1.67 23.10
N LEU A 59 15.76 0.74 23.31
CA LEU A 59 16.20 -0.21 22.30
C LEU A 59 15.05 -1.12 21.83
N LYS A 60 14.20 -1.57 22.76
CA LYS A 60 13.00 -2.34 22.42
C LYS A 60 12.08 -1.57 21.48
N TYR A 61 11.77 -0.31 21.78
CA TYR A 61 10.88 0.50 20.93
C TYR A 61 11.52 0.85 19.58
N LEU A 62 12.83 1.11 19.53
CA LEU A 62 13.56 1.24 18.27
C LEU A 62 13.44 -0.04 17.42
N GLY A 63 13.56 -1.21 18.04
CA GLY A 63 13.36 -2.49 17.36
C GLY A 63 11.92 -2.65 16.82
N VAL A 64 10.92 -2.15 17.53
CA VAL A 64 9.53 -2.13 17.06
C VAL A 64 9.36 -1.24 15.83
N ILE A 65 9.94 -0.03 15.85
CA ILE A 65 9.95 0.91 14.71
C ILE A 65 10.64 0.26 13.51
N GLN A 66 11.82 -0.33 13.72
CA GLN A 66 12.59 -0.99 12.65
C GLN A 66 11.79 -2.13 12.03
N LYS A 67 11.16 -2.99 12.85
CA LYS A 67 10.33 -4.07 12.35
C LYS A 67 9.14 -3.57 11.55
N ALA A 68 8.45 -2.52 12.02
CA ALA A 68 7.33 -1.92 11.30
C ALA A 68 7.76 -1.28 9.97
N ALA A 69 8.94 -0.65 9.92
CA ALA A 69 9.49 -0.11 8.68
C ALA A 69 9.85 -1.22 7.68
N LEU A 70 10.36 -2.36 8.15
CA LEU A 70 10.59 -3.55 7.31
C LEU A 70 9.27 -4.11 6.78
N GLU A 71 8.25 -4.26 7.63
CA GLU A 71 6.90 -4.69 7.22
C GLU A 71 6.37 -3.79 6.09
N LEU A 72 6.52 -2.47 6.22
CA LEU A 72 6.12 -1.50 5.20
C LEU A 72 6.89 -1.70 3.88
N ARG A 73 8.20 -1.91 3.96
CA ARG A 73 9.05 -2.18 2.79
C ARG A 73 8.65 -3.46 2.07
N GLU A 74 8.31 -4.52 2.79
CA GLU A 74 7.87 -5.79 2.18
C GLU A 74 6.54 -5.61 1.43
N ILE A 75 5.60 -4.83 1.97
CA ILE A 75 4.34 -4.50 1.27
C ILE A 75 4.63 -3.72 -0.02
N LEU A 76 5.54 -2.74 0.01
CA LEU A 76 5.90 -1.94 -1.18
C LEU A 76 6.69 -2.73 -2.24
N ASN A 77 7.46 -3.72 -1.81
CA ASN A 77 8.26 -4.59 -2.68
C ASN A 77 7.43 -5.73 -3.29
N HIS A 78 6.19 -5.92 -2.86
CA HIS A 78 5.32 -6.92 -3.46
C HIS A 78 5.17 -6.61 -4.96
N ASN A 79 5.50 -7.58 -5.82
CA ASN A 79 5.52 -7.38 -7.29
C ASN A 79 4.18 -6.82 -7.80
N ASP A 80 3.08 -7.28 -7.22
CA ASP A 80 1.73 -6.80 -7.53
C ASP A 80 1.54 -5.29 -7.23
N PHE A 81 2.25 -4.72 -6.27
CA PHE A 81 2.18 -3.27 -6.01
C PHE A 81 2.87 -2.46 -7.13
N GLN A 82 4.01 -2.96 -7.62
CA GLN A 82 4.82 -2.29 -8.64
C GLN A 82 4.18 -2.34 -10.03
N GLU A 83 3.51 -3.45 -10.37
CA GLU A 83 2.81 -3.58 -11.65
C GLU A 83 1.53 -2.75 -11.68
N ASN A 84 0.73 -2.75 -10.61
CA ASN A 84 -0.53 -2.01 -10.56
C ASN A 84 -0.37 -0.48 -10.52
N LEU A 85 0.79 0.06 -10.10
CA LEU A 85 1.06 1.50 -10.17
C LEU A 85 1.26 2.00 -11.61
N LYS A 86 1.77 1.16 -12.52
CA LYS A 86 1.95 1.53 -13.93
C LYS A 86 0.60 1.67 -14.65
N ASP A 87 -0.33 0.78 -14.36
CA ASP A 87 -1.68 0.82 -14.92
C ASP A 87 -2.47 2.06 -14.45
N PHE A 88 -2.29 2.47 -13.18
CA PHE A 88 -2.96 3.65 -12.64
C PHE A 88 -2.51 4.97 -13.30
N THR A 89 -1.25 5.03 -13.77
CA THR A 89 -0.71 6.20 -14.48
C THR A 89 -1.13 6.29 -15.94
N GLU A 90 -1.35 5.16 -16.62
CA GLU A 90 -1.74 5.14 -18.04
C GLU A 90 -3.24 5.48 -18.24
N GLU A 91 -4.13 5.10 -17.31
CA GLU A 91 -5.56 5.42 -17.42
C GLU A 91 -5.92 6.89 -17.09
N ASN A 92 -5.14 7.57 -16.24
CA ASN A 92 -5.49 8.91 -15.75
C ASN A 92 -4.75 10.06 -16.45
N PHE A 93 -3.70 9.77 -17.23
CA PHE A 93 -2.92 10.77 -17.98
C PHE A 93 -2.60 10.27 -19.40
N PRO A 94 -3.59 10.24 -20.32
CA PRO A 94 -3.41 9.67 -21.66
C PRO A 94 -2.43 10.46 -22.57
N ASN A 95 -1.80 11.53 -22.07
CA ASN A 95 -0.78 12.31 -22.79
C ASN A 95 0.18 12.96 -21.78
N ASN A 96 1.30 12.29 -21.48
CA ASN A 96 2.48 12.96 -20.94
C ASN A 96 3.55 12.91 -22.04
N PRO A 97 4.06 14.06 -22.54
CA PRO A 97 5.11 14.08 -23.56
C PRO A 97 6.43 13.44 -23.09
#